data_AF-A0A351SHW9-F1
#
_entry.id   AF-A0A351SHW9-F1
#
_cell.length_a   1.000
_cell.length_b   1.000
_cell.length_c   1.000
_cell.angle_alpha   90.00
_cell.angle_beta   90.00
_cell.angle_gamma   90.00
#
_symmetry.space_group_name_H-M   'P 1'
#
loop_
_entity.id
_entity.type
_entity.pdbx_description
1 polymer ?
#
loop_
_entity_poly.entity_id
_entity_poly.type
_entity_poly.pdbx_seq_one_letter_code
_entity_poly.pdbx_strand_id
1 'polypeptide(L)'
;TGTITLGAPKVTDILVAGEQDENTILKLAATLESGSEHPLALAIVESAQEKGIETGKVSNFNAIAGHGVQAEVDGKTLLFGNEKLMRERNIELGDLSAALPR
;
A
#
# COMPACT_ATOMS: atom_id res chain seq x y z
N THR A 1 -17.36 -18.16 -4.13
CA THR A 1 -16.91 -19.12 -3.09
C THR A 1 -17.09 -18.46 -1.73
N GLY A 2 -18.30 -18.52 -1.19
CA GLY A 2 -18.66 -17.93 0.10
C GLY A 2 -19.18 -19.03 1.02
N THR A 3 -18.47 -19.28 2.12
CA THR A 3 -19.04 -19.97 3.29
C THR A 3 -18.17 -19.85 4.55
N ILE A 4 -16.89 -19.44 4.46
CA ILE A 4 -16.04 -19.17 5.65
C ILE A 4 -15.30 -17.81 5.58
N THR A 5 -15.24 -17.15 4.42
CA THR A 5 -14.53 -15.86 4.25
C THR A 5 -15.50 -14.72 3.94
N LEU A 6 -15.17 -13.51 4.40
CA LEU A 6 -15.99 -12.29 4.24
C LEU A 6 -16.15 -11.82 2.78
N GLY A 7 -15.43 -12.44 1.82
CA GLY A 7 -15.54 -12.13 0.39
C GLY A 7 -14.94 -10.79 -0.04
N ALA A 8 -14.50 -9.96 0.92
CA ALA A 8 -13.80 -8.69 0.68
C ALA A 8 -12.41 -8.69 1.34
N PRO A 9 -11.38 -8.16 0.67
CA PRO A 9 -10.06 -7.98 1.28
C PRO A 9 -10.12 -6.98 2.44
N LYS A 10 -9.30 -7.19 3.46
CA LYS A 10 -9.11 -6.27 4.59
C LYS A 10 -7.65 -6.28 5.02
N VAL A 11 -7.13 -5.13 5.44
CA VAL A 11 -5.79 -5.05 6.03
C VAL A 11 -5.81 -5.73 7.40
N THR A 12 -4.95 -6.73 7.59
CA THR A 12 -4.83 -7.46 8.86
C THR A 12 -3.62 -7.00 9.66
N ASP A 13 -2.49 -6.79 8.98
CA ASP A 13 -1.20 -6.50 9.60
C ASP A 13 -0.46 -5.43 8.79
N ILE A 14 0.31 -4.59 9.47
CA ILE A 14 1.17 -3.58 8.84
C ILE A 14 2.58 -3.78 9.38
N LEU A 15 3.47 -4.31 8.55
CA LEU A 15 4.88 -4.48 8.90
C LEU A 15 5.66 -3.29 8.36
N VAL A 16 6.43 -2.64 9.24
CA VAL A 16 7.17 -1.42 8.91
C VAL A 16 8.67 -1.66 9.04
N ALA A 17 9.45 -1.17 8.08
CA ALA A 17 10.91 -1.15 8.19
C ALA A 17 11.39 0.09 8.95
N GLY A 18 12.33 -0.12 9.87
CA GLY A 18 12.93 0.96 10.66
C GLY A 18 11.99 1.52 11.72
N GLU A 19 12.13 2.81 12.03
CA GLU A 19 11.40 3.49 13.12
C GLU A 19 10.13 4.22 12.64
N GLN A 20 9.56 3.84 11.49
CA GLN A 20 8.34 4.47 11.01
C GLN A 20 7.10 3.93 11.72
N ASP A 21 6.10 4.80 11.85
CA ASP A 21 4.82 4.49 12.51
C ASP A 21 3.83 3.85 11.52
N GLU A 22 3.09 2.84 11.97
CA GLU A 22 2.11 2.11 11.16
C GLU A 22 1.02 3.02 10.58
N ASN A 23 0.54 4.01 11.35
CA ASN A 23 -0.50 4.92 10.86
C ASN A 23 0.06 5.86 9.78
N THR A 24 1.34 6.22 9.88
CA THR A 24 2.03 6.97 8.83
C THR A 24 2.11 6.16 7.54
N ILE A 25 2.50 4.89 7.62
CA ILE A 25 2.54 4.00 6.45
C ILE A 25 1.14 3.81 5.86
N LEU A 26 0.14 3.55 6.70
CA LEU A 26 -1.24 3.39 6.27
C LEU A 26 -1.77 4.65 5.59
N LYS A 27 -1.47 5.84 6.12
CA LYS A 27 -1.84 7.12 5.52
C LYS A 27 -1.24 7.26 4.12
N LEU A 28 0.05 6.98 3.96
CA LEU A 28 0.75 7.09 2.68
C LEU A 28 0.18 6.09 1.65
N ALA A 29 -0.01 4.84 2.05
CA ALA A 29 -0.60 3.81 1.21
C ALA A 29 -2.03 4.16 0.78
N ALA A 30 -2.89 4.56 1.73
CA ALA A 30 -4.27 4.96 1.44
C ALA A 30 -4.35 6.22 0.57
N THR A 31 -3.43 7.18 0.77
CA THR A 31 -3.37 8.38 -0.08
C THR A 31 -3.03 8.01 -1.52
N LEU A 32 -2.04 7.15 -1.72
CA LEU A 32 -1.66 6.68 -3.04
C LEU A 32 -2.80 5.89 -3.70
N GLU A 33 -3.42 4.98 -2.95
CA GLU A 33 -4.47 4.07 -3.43
C GLU A 33 -5.84 4.75 -3.60
N SER A 34 -6.02 5.97 -3.10
CA SER A 34 -7.26 6.74 -3.30
C SER A 34 -7.59 7.01 -4.77
N GLY A 35 -6.60 6.92 -5.67
CA GLY A 35 -6.78 7.02 -7.12
C GLY A 35 -7.03 5.69 -7.85
N SER A 36 -7.11 4.57 -7.13
CA SER A 36 -7.17 3.21 -7.66
C SER A 36 -8.53 2.56 -7.41
N GLU A 37 -9.09 1.88 -8.41
CA GLU A 37 -10.39 1.16 -8.29
C GLU A 37 -10.20 -0.32 -7.91
N HIS A 38 -8.98 -0.75 -7.59
CA HIS A 38 -8.71 -2.15 -7.26
C HIS A 38 -9.33 -2.54 -5.90
N PRO A 39 -9.90 -3.75 -5.75
CA PRO A 39 -10.46 -4.18 -4.46
C PRO A 39 -9.48 -4.12 -3.28
N LEU A 40 -8.18 -4.36 -3.54
CA LEU A 40 -7.13 -4.22 -2.53
C LEU A 40 -6.87 -2.75 -2.14
N ALA A 41 -6.94 -1.84 -3.10
CA ALA A 41 -6.80 -0.40 -2.87
C ALA A 41 -7.91 0.10 -1.94
N LEU A 42 -9.15 -0.30 -2.25
CA LEU A 42 -10.33 0.01 -1.44
C LEU A 42 -10.15 -0.46 0.00
N ALA A 43 -9.69 -1.71 0.22
CA ALA A 43 -9.45 -2.23 1.55
C ALA A 43 -8.44 -1.41 2.37
N ILE A 44 -7.41 -0.86 1.73
CA ILE A 44 -6.40 0.01 2.38
C ILE A 44 -7.02 1.36 2.74
N VAL A 45 -7.77 1.97 1.80
CA VAL A 45 -8.45 3.25 2.02
C VAL A 45 -9.49 3.14 3.14
N GLU A 46 -10.30 2.08 3.13
CA GLU A 46 -11.27 1.78 4.18
C GLU A 46 -10.58 1.58 5.54
N SER A 47 -9.46 0.85 5.58
CA SER A 47 -8.69 0.65 6.82
C SER A 47 -8.14 1.96 7.40
N ALA A 48 -7.74 2.90 6.55
CA ALA A 48 -7.34 4.24 6.99
C ALA A 48 -8.53 5.03 7.54
N GLN A 49 -9.68 4.99 6.87
CA GLN A 49 -10.92 5.65 7.32
C GLN A 49 -11.42 5.10 8.66
N GLU A 50 -11.41 3.77 8.84
CA GLU A 50 -11.78 3.12 10.12
C GLU A 50 -10.90 3.60 11.29
N LYS A 51 -9.63 3.95 11.02
CA LYS A 51 -8.70 4.50 12.01
C LYS A 51 -8.76 6.03 12.15
N GLY A 52 -9.65 6.71 11.43
CA GLY A 52 -9.76 8.18 11.42
C GLY A 52 -8.58 8.88 10.76
N ILE A 53 -7.87 8.18 9.85
CA ILE A 53 -6.73 8.71 9.12
C ILE A 53 -7.23 9.30 7.80
N GLU A 54 -7.05 10.61 7.64
CA GLU A 54 -7.41 11.30 6.39
C GLU A 54 -6.36 11.07 5.31
N THR A 55 -6.82 10.76 4.10
CA THR A 55 -5.97 10.67 2.91
C THR A 55 -5.59 12.06 2.39
N GLY A 56 -4.38 12.16 1.86
CA GLY A 56 -3.87 13.38 1.23
C GLY A 56 -4.31 13.52 -0.23
N LYS A 57 -3.68 14.46 -0.92
CA LYS A 57 -3.78 14.57 -2.38
C LYS A 57 -2.67 13.79 -3.04
N VAL A 58 -3.04 13.00 -4.04
CA VAL A 58 -2.11 12.31 -4.92
C VAL A 58 -2.06 13.03 -6.26
N SER A 59 -0.88 13.06 -6.87
CA SER A 59 -0.67 13.56 -8.22
C SER A 59 0.22 12.58 -9.00
N ASN A 60 0.25 12.70 -10.33
CA ASN A 60 1.09 11.85 -11.19
C ASN A 60 0.89 10.33 -10.94
N PHE A 61 -0.34 9.92 -10.62
CA PHE A 61 -0.68 8.51 -10.42
C PHE A 61 -0.48 7.72 -11.72
N ASN A 62 0.23 6.59 -11.62
CA ASN A 62 0.51 5.72 -12.75
C ASN A 62 0.49 4.25 -12.30
N ALA A 63 -0.38 3.46 -12.94
CA ALA A 63 -0.45 2.02 -12.73
C ALA A 63 0.62 1.29 -13.55
N ILE A 64 1.40 0.45 -12.88
CA ILE A 64 2.47 -0.37 -13.46
C ILE A 64 1.96 -1.81 -13.51
N ALA A 65 1.40 -2.19 -14.66
CA ALA A 65 0.74 -3.48 -14.85
C ALA A 65 1.64 -4.66 -14.40
N GLY A 66 1.09 -5.54 -13.57
CA GLY A 66 1.79 -6.71 -13.02
C GLY A 66 2.79 -6.41 -11.90
N HIS A 67 2.95 -5.14 -11.48
CA HIS A 67 3.94 -4.70 -10.51
C HIS A 67 3.31 -3.92 -9.35
N GLY A 68 2.46 -2.94 -9.66
CA GLY A 68 1.85 -2.08 -8.66
C GLY A 68 1.49 -0.72 -9.23
N VAL A 69 1.72 0.33 -8.46
CA VAL A 69 1.36 1.72 -8.77
C VAL A 69 2.46 2.65 -8.26
N GLN A 70 2.63 3.79 -8.91
CA GLN A 70 3.46 4.88 -8.42
C GLN A 70 2.64 6.17 -8.41
N ALA A 71 2.94 7.07 -7.48
CA ALA A 71 2.37 8.40 -7.49
C ALA A 71 3.22 9.38 -6.70
N GLU A 72 2.83 10.65 -6.73
CA GLU A 72 3.46 11.71 -5.97
C GLU A 72 2.53 12.20 -4.85
N VAL A 73 3.04 12.16 -3.61
CA VAL A 73 2.35 12.60 -2.38
C VAL A 73 3.29 13.55 -1.64
N ASP A 74 2.81 14.75 -1.32
CA ASP A 74 3.59 15.79 -0.63
C ASP A 74 4.97 16.09 -1.28
N GLY A 75 5.02 16.07 -2.62
CA GLY A 75 6.25 16.32 -3.39
C GLY A 75 7.25 15.15 -3.39
N LYS A 76 6.85 13.98 -2.87
CA LYS A 76 7.67 12.76 -2.84
C LYS A 76 7.07 11.70 -3.76
N THR A 77 7.92 11.03 -4.52
CA THR A 77 7.52 9.85 -5.29
C THR A 77 7.35 8.66 -4.35
N LEU A 78 6.15 8.10 -4.34
CA LEU A 78 5.79 6.88 -3.63
C LEU A 78 5.61 5.74 -4.64
N LEU A 79 6.04 4.55 -4.23
CA LEU A 79 5.91 3.30 -4.98
C LEU A 79 5.16 2.31 -4.10
N PHE A 80 4.13 1.68 -4.63
CA PHE A 80 3.36 0.66 -3.93
C PHE A 80 3.15 -0.53 -4.85
N GLY A 81 3.56 -1.72 -4.44
CA GLY A 81 3.55 -2.88 -5.32
C GLY A 81 4.32 -4.07 -4.78
N ASN A 82 4.58 -5.03 -5.66
CA ASN A 82 5.28 -6.26 -5.35
C ASN A 82 6.81 -6.09 -5.31
N GLU A 83 7.50 -7.15 -4.90
CA GLU A 83 8.96 -7.20 -4.84
C GLU A 83 9.65 -6.89 -6.18
N LYS A 84 9.04 -7.27 -7.32
CA LYS A 84 9.61 -6.98 -8.64
C LYS A 84 9.72 -5.48 -8.87
N LEU A 85 8.68 -4.70 -8.50
CA LEU A 85 8.73 -3.24 -8.57
C LEU A 85 9.88 -2.67 -7.76
N MET A 86 10.06 -3.18 -6.53
CA MET A 86 11.10 -2.71 -5.62
C MET A 86 12.50 -2.99 -6.21
N ARG A 87 12.71 -4.19 -6.75
CA ARG A 87 13.96 -4.56 -7.43
C ARG A 87 14.23 -3.72 -8.67
N GLU A 88 13.22 -3.48 -9.51
CA GLU A 88 13.35 -2.62 -10.71
C GLU A 88 13.72 -1.17 -10.35
N ARG A 89 13.29 -0.70 -9.18
CA ARG A 89 13.61 0.64 -8.68
C ARG A 89 14.83 0.67 -7.77
N ASN A 90 15.60 -0.42 -7.69
CA ASN A 90 16.80 -0.56 -6.85
C ASN A 90 16.54 -0.28 -5.37
N ILE A 91 15.38 -0.70 -4.86
CA ILE A 91 15.01 -0.60 -3.44
C ILE A 91 15.35 -1.92 -2.76
N GLU A 92 16.25 -1.86 -1.78
CA GLU A 92 16.62 -3.00 -0.95
C GLU A 92 15.58 -3.22 0.15
N LEU A 93 15.03 -4.43 0.23
CA LEU A 93 13.98 -4.78 1.20
C LEU A 93 14.52 -5.17 2.58
N GLY A 94 15.82 -5.46 2.70
CA GLY A 94 16.46 -5.87 3.95
C GLY A 94 15.70 -6.99 4.67
N ASP A 95 15.51 -6.83 5.99
CA ASP A 95 14.87 -7.82 6.86
C ASP A 95 13.38 -8.06 6.53
N LEU A 96 12.70 -7.12 5.84
CA LEU A 96 11.32 -7.35 5.40
C LEU A 96 11.21 -8.46 4.38
N SER A 97 12.26 -8.73 3.59
CA SER A 97 12.25 -9.85 2.63
C SER A 97 12.08 -11.22 3.30
N ALA A 98 12.53 -11.36 4.56
CA ALA A 98 12.41 -12.58 5.34
C ALA A 98 11.06 -12.71 6.07
N ALA A 99 10.38 -11.59 6.33
CA ALA A 99 9.12 -11.52 7.06
C ALA A 99 7.88 -11.75 6.18
N LEU A 100 8.03 -11.74 4.85
CA LEU A 100 6.92 -12.00 3.92
C LEU A 100 6.49 -13.47 4.00
N PRO A 101 5.19 -13.76 4.24
CA PRO A 101 4.68 -15.13 4.14
C PRO A 101 4.89 -15.63 2.71
N ARG A 102 5.51 -16.81 2.57
CA ARG A 102 5.78 -17.47 1.27
C ARG A 102 4.53 -18.03 0.63
#